data_AF-B5G9S9-F1
#
_entry.id   AF-B5G9S9-F1
#
_cell.length_a   1.000
_cell.length_b   1.000
_cell.length_c   1.000
_cell.angle_alpha   90.00
_cell.angle_beta   90.00
_cell.angle_gamma   90.00
#
_symmetry.space_group_name_H-M   'P 1'
#
loop_
_entity.id
_entity.type
_entity.pdbx_description
1 polymer ?
#
loop_
_entity_poly.entity_id
_entity_poly.type
_entity_poly.pdbx_seq_one_letter_code
_entity_poly.pdbx_strand_id
1 'polypeptide(L)'
;MLTAAATLPRRPAVSLRPAAEAYDYEYFRSRLAEPALLADAVAVRVFRAPLLAVPAGGPRRGGYMSFDLLTHATATHALLAEHPGFPRLRVRWSPYRETCHTVEWGDPAPDWREDDAVFGRFYGYSDAAIAAFTQRHHQTPPSATPAPCSPTAP
;
A
#
# COMPACT_ATOMS: atom_id res chain seq x y z
N MET A 1 3.92 48.67 -19.11
CA MET A 1 3.91 47.24 -19.50
C MET A 1 4.32 46.44 -18.28
N LEU A 2 3.41 45.63 -17.71
CA LEU A 2 3.67 44.81 -16.52
C LEU A 2 4.05 43.40 -16.99
N THR A 3 5.30 43.01 -16.77
CA THR A 3 5.81 41.67 -17.07
C THR A 3 5.28 40.70 -16.03
N ALA A 4 4.36 39.82 -16.42
CA ALA A 4 3.90 38.73 -15.56
C ALA A 4 5.06 37.76 -15.32
N ALA A 5 5.47 37.60 -14.06
CA ALA A 5 6.42 36.57 -13.68
C ALA A 5 5.78 35.20 -13.92
N ALA A 6 6.37 34.41 -14.82
CA ALA A 6 5.98 33.03 -15.04
C ALA A 6 6.15 32.26 -13.72
N THR A 7 5.03 31.82 -13.15
CA THR A 7 5.04 30.95 -11.97
C THR A 7 5.58 29.59 -12.44
N LEU A 8 6.77 29.21 -11.99
CA LEU A 8 7.31 27.89 -12.28
C LEU A 8 6.29 26.84 -11.83
N PRO A 9 5.99 25.80 -12.65
CA PRO A 9 5.08 24.75 -12.25
C PRO A 9 5.62 24.11 -10.97
N ARG A 10 4.83 24.22 -9.90
CA ARG A 10 5.13 23.59 -8.62
C ARG A 10 5.30 22.10 -8.91
N ARG A 11 6.49 21.54 -8.67
CA ARG A 11 6.74 20.11 -8.86
C ARG A 11 5.59 19.32 -8.22
N PRO A 12 5.01 18.34 -8.92
CA PRO A 12 3.92 17.57 -8.35
C PRO A 12 4.42 16.93 -7.06
N ALA A 13 3.59 17.01 -6.01
CA ALA A 13 3.90 16.42 -4.71
C ALA A 13 4.09 14.90 -4.80
N VAL A 14 3.57 14.30 -5.87
CA VAL A 14 3.67 12.88 -6.21
C VAL A 14 4.52 12.71 -7.47
N SER A 15 5.43 11.74 -7.47
CA SER A 15 6.23 11.36 -8.63
C SER A 15 6.49 9.86 -8.64
N LEU A 16 6.63 9.26 -9.82
CA LEU A 16 7.12 7.88 -9.96
C LEU A 16 8.64 7.85 -9.95
N ARG A 17 9.19 6.78 -9.37
CA ARG A 17 10.62 6.48 -9.26
C ARG A 17 10.85 4.98 -9.55
N PRO A 18 12.09 4.57 -9.86
CA PRO A 18 12.43 3.15 -9.96
C PRO A 18 11.98 2.38 -8.72
N ALA A 19 11.43 1.17 -8.89
CA ALA A 19 10.94 0.32 -7.80
C ALA A 19 11.93 0.18 -6.64
N ALA A 20 13.22 -0.02 -6.97
CA ALA A 20 14.28 -0.22 -5.98
C ALA A 20 14.53 0.99 -5.06
N GLU A 21 13.98 2.17 -5.37
CA GLU A 21 14.03 3.34 -4.47
C GLU A 21 12.98 3.27 -3.34
N ALA A 22 11.98 2.37 -3.42
CA ALA A 22 10.95 2.25 -2.39
C ALA A 22 11.48 1.62 -1.09
N TYR A 23 11.05 2.15 0.05
CA TYR A 23 11.50 1.67 1.37
C TYR A 23 11.08 0.22 1.65
N ASP A 24 9.96 -0.20 1.09
CA ASP A 24 9.37 -1.53 1.22
C ASP A 24 9.76 -2.46 0.05
N TYR A 25 10.70 -2.07 -0.81
CA TYR A 25 11.11 -2.90 -1.96
C TYR A 25 11.59 -4.30 -1.55
N GLU A 26 12.55 -4.39 -0.64
CA GLU A 26 13.09 -5.67 -0.17
C GLU A 26 12.05 -6.46 0.65
N TYR A 27 11.09 -5.76 1.28
CA TYR A 27 9.96 -6.42 1.95
C TYR A 27 9.10 -7.20 0.95
N PHE A 28 8.75 -6.60 -0.18
CA PHE A 28 7.98 -7.26 -1.24
C PHE A 28 8.81 -8.31 -1.96
N ARG A 29 10.06 -8.00 -2.34
CA ARG A 29 10.95 -8.93 -3.05
C ARG A 29 11.11 -10.27 -2.36
N SER A 30 11.24 -10.26 -1.04
CA SER A 30 11.40 -11.48 -0.24
C SER A 30 10.12 -12.27 -0.01
N ARG A 31 8.95 -11.71 -0.34
CA ARG A 31 7.64 -12.28 0.03
C ARG A 31 6.72 -12.58 -1.14
N LEU A 32 6.91 -11.96 -2.29
CA LEU A 32 6.10 -12.24 -3.47
C LEU A 32 6.34 -13.68 -3.96
N ALA A 33 5.27 -14.35 -4.38
CA ALA A 33 5.35 -15.65 -5.05
C ALA A 33 6.11 -15.53 -6.39
N GLU A 34 5.94 -14.39 -7.08
CA GLU A 34 6.62 -14.07 -8.33
C GLU A 34 7.40 -12.75 -8.23
N PRO A 35 8.66 -12.77 -7.78
CA PRO A 35 9.47 -11.56 -7.67
C PRO A 35 9.72 -10.85 -9.02
N ALA A 36 9.54 -11.55 -10.14
CA ALA A 36 9.67 -10.96 -11.49
C ALA A 36 8.69 -9.81 -11.74
N LEU A 37 7.54 -9.76 -11.03
CA LEU A 37 6.59 -8.65 -11.09
C LEU A 37 7.21 -7.31 -10.67
N LEU A 38 8.35 -7.33 -9.96
CA LEU A 38 9.05 -6.11 -9.56
C LEU A 38 9.78 -5.40 -10.70
N ALA A 39 9.94 -6.06 -11.87
CA ALA A 39 10.50 -5.42 -13.06
C ALA A 39 9.60 -4.28 -13.57
N ASP A 40 8.27 -4.44 -13.45
CA ASP A 40 7.27 -3.45 -13.88
C ASP A 40 6.69 -2.65 -12.70
N ALA A 41 7.21 -2.85 -11.48
CA ALA A 41 6.80 -2.10 -10.31
C ALA A 41 7.38 -0.68 -10.34
N VAL A 42 6.71 0.23 -9.63
CA VAL A 42 7.15 1.62 -9.48
C VAL A 42 7.09 2.07 -8.04
N ALA A 43 8.03 2.90 -7.65
CA ALA A 43 8.00 3.58 -6.37
C ALA A 43 7.17 4.87 -6.52
N VAL A 44 6.03 4.93 -5.84
CA VAL A 44 5.21 6.14 -5.75
C VAL A 44 5.77 7.00 -4.62
N ARG A 45 6.40 8.12 -4.97
CA ARG A 45 6.99 9.04 -4.01
C ARG A 45 6.07 10.23 -3.76
N VAL A 46 5.53 10.30 -2.55
CA VAL A 46 4.89 11.49 -2.00
C VAL A 46 5.93 12.24 -1.17
N PHE A 47 6.28 13.46 -1.59
CA PHE A 47 7.41 14.23 -1.07
C PHE A 47 8.74 13.46 -1.08
N ARG A 48 9.13 12.86 0.06
CA ARG A 48 10.40 12.14 0.28
C ARG A 48 10.20 10.67 0.65
N ALA A 49 8.97 10.18 0.73
CA ALA A 49 8.66 8.82 1.13
C ALA A 49 8.18 8.00 -0.08
N PRO A 50 9.07 7.26 -0.76
CA PRO A 50 8.71 6.32 -1.82
C PRO A 50 8.18 5.00 -1.22
N LEU A 51 6.95 4.64 -1.60
CA LEU A 51 6.34 3.34 -1.32
C LEU A 51 6.08 2.58 -2.62
N LEU A 52 6.19 1.27 -2.57
CA LEU A 52 6.11 0.43 -3.76
C LEU A 52 4.66 0.20 -4.20
N ALA A 53 4.39 0.47 -5.47
CA ALA A 53 3.19 -0.01 -6.16
C ALA A 53 3.57 -1.24 -7.00
N VAL A 54 3.11 -2.42 -6.56
CA VAL A 54 3.37 -3.68 -7.26
C VAL A 54 2.23 -3.97 -8.25
N PRO A 55 2.52 -4.19 -9.54
CA PRO A 55 1.51 -4.43 -10.56
C PRO A 55 0.72 -5.73 -10.27
N ALA A 56 -0.48 -5.83 -10.85
CA ALA A 56 -1.18 -7.09 -10.94
C ALA A 56 -0.55 -7.96 -12.04
N GLY A 57 -0.54 -9.28 -11.84
CA GLY A 57 0.10 -10.24 -12.74
C GLY A 57 0.34 -11.58 -12.06
N GLY A 58 0.40 -12.66 -12.84
CA GLY A 58 0.51 -14.01 -12.32
C GLY A 58 -0.58 -14.31 -11.27
N PRO A 59 -0.24 -14.72 -10.04
CA PRO A 59 -1.19 -14.95 -8.97
C PRO A 59 -1.68 -13.67 -8.28
N ARG A 60 -0.99 -12.53 -8.46
CA ARG A 60 -1.37 -11.25 -7.83
C ARG A 60 -2.54 -10.62 -8.57
N ARG A 61 -3.68 -10.54 -7.90
CA ARG A 61 -4.96 -10.10 -8.49
C ARG A 61 -5.21 -8.61 -8.42
N GLY A 62 -4.52 -7.90 -7.53
CA GLY A 62 -4.66 -6.46 -7.36
C GLY A 62 -3.74 -5.89 -6.31
N GLY A 63 -3.99 -4.63 -5.98
CA GLY A 63 -3.25 -3.89 -4.97
C GLY A 63 -3.94 -2.58 -4.63
N TYR A 64 -3.45 -1.93 -3.57
CA TYR A 64 -3.91 -0.61 -3.19
C TYR A 64 -2.78 0.21 -2.56
N MET A 65 -2.96 1.52 -2.54
CA MET A 65 -2.13 2.46 -1.78
C MET A 65 -3.03 3.51 -1.13
N SER A 66 -2.78 3.79 0.15
CA SER A 66 -3.56 4.73 0.96
C SER A 66 -2.89 6.09 1.01
N PHE A 67 -3.69 7.17 0.96
CA PHE A 67 -3.25 8.55 0.98
C PHE A 67 -4.12 9.40 1.91
N ASP A 68 -3.51 10.28 2.68
CA ASP A 68 -4.24 11.20 3.57
C ASP A 68 -4.96 12.33 2.81
N LEU A 69 -4.48 12.68 1.61
CA LEU A 69 -5.04 13.77 0.81
C LEU A 69 -5.57 13.25 -0.53
N LEU A 70 -6.79 13.67 -0.88
CA LEU A 70 -7.44 13.25 -2.14
C LEU A 70 -6.61 13.66 -3.36
N THR A 71 -5.95 14.81 -3.29
CA THR A 71 -5.04 15.29 -4.34
C THR A 71 -3.85 14.35 -4.57
N HIS A 72 -3.31 13.71 -3.53
CA HIS A 72 -2.25 12.71 -3.69
C HIS A 72 -2.79 11.41 -4.30
N ALA A 73 -3.98 10.96 -3.90
CA ALA A 73 -4.62 9.80 -4.48
C ALA A 73 -4.93 10.01 -5.98
N THR A 74 -5.51 11.16 -6.34
CA THR A 74 -5.82 11.49 -7.75
C THR A 74 -4.54 11.63 -8.59
N ALA A 75 -3.49 12.27 -8.07
CA ALA A 75 -2.21 12.37 -8.78
C ALA A 75 -1.56 11.00 -8.97
N THR A 76 -1.58 10.14 -7.96
CA THR A 76 -1.08 8.76 -8.07
C THR A 76 -1.87 7.96 -9.10
N HIS A 77 -3.20 8.05 -9.07
CA HIS A 77 -4.05 7.38 -10.04
C HIS A 77 -3.68 7.78 -11.48
N ALA A 78 -3.51 9.07 -11.75
CA ALA A 78 -3.13 9.56 -13.08
C ALA A 78 -1.75 9.01 -13.51
N LEU A 79 -0.77 9.01 -12.61
CA LEU A 79 0.57 8.49 -12.89
C LEU A 79 0.58 6.98 -13.14
N LEU A 80 -0.17 6.20 -12.35
CA LEU A 80 -0.24 4.75 -12.54
C LEU A 80 -1.03 4.35 -13.78
N ALA A 81 -1.98 5.18 -14.23
CA ALA A 81 -2.75 4.93 -15.45
C ALA A 81 -1.89 4.94 -16.72
N GLU A 82 -0.73 5.61 -16.68
CA GLU A 82 0.25 5.64 -17.77
C GLU A 82 1.24 4.46 -17.71
N HIS A 83 1.15 3.61 -16.69
CA HIS A 83 2.09 2.51 -16.47
C HIS A 83 1.42 1.15 -16.69
N PRO A 84 2.04 0.22 -17.46
CA PRO A 84 1.54 -1.14 -17.55
C PRO A 84 1.51 -1.83 -16.18
N GLY A 85 0.60 -2.80 -16.02
CA GLY A 85 0.48 -3.63 -14.82
C GLY A 85 -0.53 -3.12 -13.77
N PHE A 86 -1.18 -1.99 -14.00
CA PHE A 86 -2.18 -1.43 -13.08
C PHE A 86 -3.59 -1.39 -13.71
N PRO A 87 -4.23 -2.55 -13.98
CA PRO A 87 -5.55 -2.59 -14.61
C PRO A 87 -6.64 -2.10 -13.66
N ARG A 88 -7.77 -1.61 -14.20
CA ARG A 88 -8.98 -1.24 -13.41
C ARG A 88 -8.68 -0.32 -12.22
N LEU A 89 -7.80 0.66 -12.46
CA LEU A 89 -7.48 1.70 -11.48
C LEU A 89 -8.74 2.46 -11.05
N ARG A 90 -8.84 2.70 -9.74
CA ARG A 90 -9.96 3.40 -9.12
C ARG A 90 -9.48 4.14 -7.89
N VAL A 91 -10.06 5.31 -7.64
CA VAL A 91 -9.89 6.04 -6.39
C VAL A 91 -11.12 5.78 -5.53
N ARG A 92 -10.95 5.21 -4.34
CA ARG A 92 -12.01 5.18 -3.32
C ARG A 92 -11.80 6.35 -2.37
N TRP A 93 -12.68 7.32 -2.53
CA TRP A 93 -12.73 8.49 -1.68
C TRP A 93 -13.44 8.14 -0.37
N SER A 94 -12.78 8.44 0.75
CA SER A 94 -13.43 8.45 2.07
C SER A 94 -14.00 9.84 2.37
N PRO A 95 -15.28 9.95 2.77
CA PRO A 95 -15.87 11.23 3.17
C PRO A 95 -15.36 11.71 4.55
N TYR A 96 -14.72 10.84 5.33
CA TYR A 96 -14.20 11.15 6.66
C TYR A 96 -12.77 11.67 6.56
N ARG A 97 -12.50 12.82 7.21
CA ARG A 97 -11.19 13.51 7.13
C ARG A 97 -10.06 12.71 7.75
N GLU A 98 -10.39 11.89 8.74
CA GLU A 98 -9.48 11.01 9.47
C GLU A 98 -9.23 9.66 8.77
N THR A 99 -9.87 9.41 7.62
CA THR A 99 -9.73 8.15 6.89
C THR A 99 -9.04 8.39 5.56
N CYS A 100 -7.97 7.63 5.30
CA CYS A 100 -7.25 7.71 4.03
C CYS A 100 -8.15 7.40 2.84
N HIS A 101 -7.82 8.01 1.70
CA HIS A 101 -8.35 7.62 0.39
C HIS A 101 -7.46 6.53 -0.18
N THR A 102 -8.04 5.58 -0.90
CA THR A 102 -7.25 4.49 -1.51
C THR A 102 -7.24 4.61 -3.02
N VAL A 103 -6.07 4.41 -3.62
CA VAL A 103 -5.95 4.08 -5.03
C VAL A 103 -5.86 2.58 -5.10
N GLU A 104 -6.80 1.93 -5.77
CA GLU A 104 -6.84 0.48 -5.93
C GLU A 104 -6.69 0.10 -7.41
N TRP A 105 -6.11 -1.06 -7.67
CA TRP A 105 -6.00 -1.63 -9.01
C TRP A 105 -6.24 -3.15 -8.97
N GLY A 106 -6.56 -3.72 -10.13
CA GLY A 106 -6.88 -5.13 -10.28
C GLY A 106 -8.31 -5.45 -9.88
N ASP A 107 -8.50 -6.70 -9.45
CA ASP A 107 -9.78 -7.20 -8.97
C ASP A 107 -10.27 -6.44 -7.72
N PRO A 108 -11.57 -6.50 -7.41
CA PRO A 108 -12.08 -6.11 -6.09
C PRO A 108 -11.35 -6.90 -5.00
N ALA A 109 -10.93 -6.21 -3.94
CA ALA A 109 -10.32 -6.87 -2.80
C ALA A 109 -11.31 -7.85 -2.13
N PRO A 110 -10.81 -8.92 -1.48
CA PRO A 110 -11.65 -9.80 -0.67
C PRO A 110 -12.40 -9.04 0.42
N ASP A 111 -13.51 -9.62 0.90
CA ASP A 111 -14.23 -9.07 2.05
C ASP A 111 -13.31 -9.06 3.28
N TRP A 112 -13.44 -8.05 4.13
CA TRP A 112 -12.58 -7.88 5.31
C TRP A 112 -12.75 -8.99 6.36
N ARG A 113 -13.81 -9.81 6.26
CA ARG A 113 -14.05 -10.98 7.12
C ARG A 113 -13.32 -12.24 6.67
N GLU A 114 -12.70 -12.21 5.51
CA GLU A 114 -11.91 -13.33 5.00
C GLU A 114 -10.61 -13.52 5.80
N ASP A 115 -10.08 -14.74 5.78
CA ASP A 115 -8.81 -15.08 6.44
C ASP A 115 -7.61 -14.37 5.79
N ASP A 116 -6.58 -14.09 6.58
CA ASP A 116 -5.33 -13.46 6.16
C ASP A 116 -4.66 -14.24 5.01
N ALA A 117 -4.84 -15.57 4.96
CA ALA A 117 -4.35 -16.39 3.87
C ALA A 117 -5.02 -16.08 2.52
N VAL A 118 -6.30 -15.68 2.54
CA VAL A 118 -7.04 -15.24 1.33
C VAL A 118 -6.47 -13.93 0.81
N PHE A 119 -6.27 -12.95 1.71
CA PHE A 119 -5.61 -11.68 1.36
C PHE A 119 -4.18 -11.91 0.86
N GLY A 120 -3.44 -12.80 1.53
CA GLY A 120 -2.10 -13.20 1.16
C GLY A 120 -2.00 -13.64 -0.30
N ARG A 121 -2.87 -14.58 -0.70
CA ARG A 121 -2.97 -15.07 -2.07
C ARG A 121 -3.44 -14.00 -3.05
N PHE A 122 -4.44 -13.21 -2.67
CA PHE A 122 -4.95 -12.10 -3.50
C PHE A 122 -3.84 -11.11 -3.88
N TYR A 123 -3.00 -10.74 -2.91
CA TYR A 123 -1.86 -9.85 -3.12
C TYR A 123 -0.61 -10.56 -3.67
N GLY A 124 -0.68 -11.84 -3.99
CA GLY A 124 0.39 -12.59 -4.64
C GLY A 124 1.60 -12.88 -3.74
N TYR A 125 1.40 -12.93 -2.42
CA TYR A 125 2.44 -13.40 -1.51
C TYR A 125 2.66 -14.91 -1.66
N SER A 126 3.88 -15.38 -1.41
CA SER A 126 4.23 -16.80 -1.42
C SER A 126 3.58 -17.53 -0.26
N ASP A 127 3.30 -18.83 -0.44
CA ASP A 127 2.72 -19.66 0.64
C ASP A 127 3.59 -19.65 1.91
N ALA A 128 4.91 -19.59 1.76
CA ALA A 128 5.83 -19.45 2.89
C ALA A 128 5.66 -18.12 3.63
N ALA A 129 5.51 -17.00 2.91
CA ALA A 129 5.27 -15.70 3.52
C ALA A 129 3.91 -15.63 4.23
N ILE A 130 2.89 -16.24 3.63
CA ILE A 130 1.54 -16.36 4.21
C ILE A 130 1.59 -17.18 5.50
N ALA A 131 2.19 -18.38 5.47
CA ALA A 131 2.32 -19.24 6.64
C ALA A 131 3.10 -18.57 7.77
N ALA A 132 4.19 -17.87 7.46
CA ALA A 132 4.98 -17.13 8.44
C ALA A 132 4.21 -15.94 9.05
N PHE A 133 3.25 -15.35 8.32
CA PHE A 133 2.39 -14.30 8.83
C PHE A 133 1.32 -14.87 9.77
N THR A 134 0.56 -15.87 9.31
CA THR A 134 -0.53 -16.48 10.10
C THR A 134 -0.02 -17.12 11.38
N GLN A 135 1.15 -17.78 11.35
CA GLN A 135 1.77 -18.34 12.56
C GLN A 135 2.06 -17.26 13.62
N ARG A 136 2.60 -16.11 13.23
CA ARG A 136 2.92 -15.02 14.18
C ARG A 136 1.67 -14.40 14.78
N HIS A 137 0.61 -14.24 13.99
CA HIS A 137 -0.65 -13.67 14.46
C HIS A 137 -1.42 -14.62 15.39
N HIS A 138 -1.37 -15.93 15.15
CA HIS A 138 -1.95 -16.92 16.06
C HIS A 138 -1.17 -17.09 17.38
N GLN A 139 0.11 -16.71 17.41
CA GLN A 139 0.95 -16.82 18.60
C GLN A 139 0.82 -15.63 19.58
N THR A 140 0.03 -14.60 19.27
CA THR A 140 -0.24 -13.51 20.23
C THR A 140 -1.39 -13.95 21.15
N PRO A 141 -1.14 -14.28 22.44
CA PRO A 141 -2.23 -14.63 23.33
C PRO A 141 -3.13 -13.39 23.54
N PRO A 142 -4.46 -13.55 23.66
CA PRO A 142 -5.34 -12.44 24.01
C PRO A 142 -4.82 -11.82 25.29
N SER A 143 -4.64 -10.48 25.29
CA SER A 143 -4.12 -9.73 26.42
C SER A 143 -4.79 -10.21 27.70
N ALA A 144 -4.03 -10.97 28.51
CA ALA A 144 -4.49 -11.37 29.82
C ALA A 144 -4.78 -10.08 30.60
N THR A 145 -6.01 -9.93 31.07
CA THR A 145 -6.45 -8.80 31.86
C THR A 145 -5.47 -8.61 33.02
N PRO A 146 -4.82 -7.44 33.18
CA PRO A 146 -3.91 -7.22 34.29
C PRO A 146 -4.69 -7.39 35.60
N ALA A 147 -4.17 -8.23 36.50
CA ALA A 147 -4.73 -8.45 37.82
C ALA A 147 -4.82 -7.12 38.59
N PRO A 148 -5.91 -6.86 39.34
CA PRO A 148 -6.03 -5.64 40.13
C PRO A 148 -4.93 -5.59 41.19
N CYS A 149 -4.13 -4.53 41.17
CA CYS A 149 -3.11 -4.25 42.18
C CYS A 149 -3.76 -4.16 43.57
N SER A 150 -3.39 -5.07 44.48
CA SER A 150 -3.73 -4.95 45.90
C SER A 150 -3.00 -3.74 46.50
N PRO A 151 -3.69 -2.83 47.22
CA PRO A 151 -3.02 -1.78 47.96
C PRO A 151 -2.47 -2.36 49.27
N THR A 152 -1.14 -2.37 49.42
CA THR A 152 -0.51 -2.56 50.74
C THR A 152 -0.43 -1.19 51.41
N ALA A 153 -1.18 -0.99 52.48
CA ALA A 153 -1.08 0.17 53.37
C ALA A 153 -0.15 -0.17 54.56
N PRO A 154 0.52 0.83 55.16
CA PRO A 154 1.58 0.66 56.15
C PRO A 154 1.12 0.24 57.55
#